data_AF-A0A7Y2C9E7-F1
#
_entry.id   AF-A0A7Y2C9E7-F1
#
_cell.length_a   1.000
_cell.length_b   1.000
_cell.length_c   1.000
_cell.angle_alpha   90.00
_cell.angle_beta   90.00
_cell.angle_gamma   90.00
#
_symmetry.space_group_name_H-M   'P 1'
#
loop_
_entity.id
_entity.type
_entity.pdbx_description
1 polymer ?
#
loop_
_entity_poly.entity_id
_entity_poly.type
_entity_poly.pdbx_seq_one_letter_code
_entity_poly.pdbx_strand_id
1 'polypeptide(L)'
;SGSGPATPDFSGDTETFFGFGGGNGVIAGIWHYDNFSLSVYSCNSSEDSDDDSILDANDNCVLLPNTTQLDSDADGIGNACDTDLNGDNITNALDLGIFKMRFFSTDDDADFNGDGIVNALDLGRLKLLFFQAPGPSCNVSQ
;
A
#
# COMPACT_ATOMS: atom_id res chain seq x y z
N SER A 1 34.75 26.38 24.87
CA SER A 1 35.31 25.47 23.85
C SER A 1 34.53 24.17 23.92
N GLY A 2 33.44 24.07 23.14
CA GLY A 2 32.58 22.90 23.13
C GLY A 2 33.07 21.88 22.10
N SER A 3 33.32 20.67 22.54
CA SER A 3 33.53 19.48 21.71
C SER A 3 32.19 19.04 21.12
N GLY A 4 32.01 19.22 19.81
CA GLY A 4 30.88 18.66 19.06
C GLY A 4 31.03 17.14 18.86
N PRO A 5 29.93 16.43 18.56
CA PRO A 5 29.98 14.98 18.31
C PRO A 5 30.77 14.69 17.03
N ALA A 6 31.59 13.65 17.08
CA ALA A 6 32.37 13.18 15.94
C ALA A 6 31.44 12.71 14.80
N THR A 7 31.72 13.17 13.59
CA THR A 7 31.14 12.61 12.36
C THR A 7 31.64 11.18 12.18
N PRO A 8 30.78 10.20 11.83
CA PRO A 8 31.27 8.87 11.50
C PRO A 8 32.19 8.93 10.28
N ASP A 9 33.36 8.31 10.41
CA ASP A 9 34.35 8.12 9.35
C ASP A 9 34.02 6.83 8.60
N PHE A 10 33.67 6.95 7.31
CA PHE A 10 33.33 5.85 6.42
C PHE A 10 34.52 5.42 5.54
N SER A 11 35.75 5.55 6.02
CA SER A 11 36.94 5.03 5.33
C SER A 11 37.09 3.51 5.51
N GLY A 12 36.17 2.73 4.92
CA GLY A 12 36.27 1.26 4.99
C GLY A 12 35.33 0.46 4.09
N ASP A 13 34.19 1.01 3.69
CA ASP A 13 33.16 0.21 3.04
C ASP A 13 33.18 0.46 1.53
N THR A 14 33.66 -0.54 0.80
CA THR A 14 33.81 -0.49 -0.65
C THR A 14 32.46 -0.36 -1.36
N GLU A 15 32.16 0.86 -1.79
CA GLU A 15 31.57 1.25 -3.08
C GLU A 15 30.31 0.49 -3.56
N THR A 16 29.13 1.03 -3.22
CA THR A 16 28.08 1.24 -4.23
C THR A 16 27.61 2.69 -4.16
N PHE A 17 28.15 3.48 -5.07
CA PHE A 17 27.75 4.84 -5.36
C PHE A 17 26.31 4.87 -5.91
N PHE A 18 25.40 5.58 -5.24
CA PHE A 18 24.13 6.00 -5.85
C PHE A 18 24.04 7.53 -5.78
N GLY A 19 24.38 8.17 -6.90
CA GLY A 19 23.97 9.53 -7.15
C GLY A 19 22.46 9.59 -7.36
N PHE A 20 21.81 10.62 -6.81
CA PHE A 20 20.43 10.99 -7.15
C PHE A 20 20.38 11.42 -8.62
N GLY A 21 20.21 10.45 -9.52
CA GLY A 21 19.92 10.67 -10.93
C GLY A 21 18.44 10.43 -11.17
N GLY A 22 17.71 11.47 -11.58
CA GLY A 22 16.31 11.34 -11.95
C GLY A 22 16.12 10.37 -13.12
N GLY A 23 15.20 9.43 -12.97
CA GLY A 23 14.79 8.48 -14.01
C GLY A 23 14.11 7.25 -13.42
N ASN A 24 12.96 6.90 -13.98
CA ASN A 24 12.05 5.81 -13.58
C ASN A 24 12.77 4.48 -13.30
N GLY A 25 12.71 4.00 -12.05
CA GLY A 25 13.24 2.70 -11.65
C GLY A 25 13.90 2.75 -10.28
N VAL A 26 13.12 2.49 -9.23
CA VAL A 26 13.63 2.38 -7.85
C VAL A 26 14.49 1.12 -7.74
N ILE A 27 15.76 1.29 -7.36
CA ILE A 27 16.68 0.22 -6.95
C ILE A 27 16.43 -0.03 -5.46
N ALA A 28 15.88 -1.19 -5.08
CA ALA A 28 15.77 -1.58 -3.67
C ALA A 28 16.88 -2.57 -3.31
N GLY A 29 17.92 -2.09 -2.62
CA GLY A 29 18.83 -2.95 -1.85
C GLY A 29 18.26 -3.20 -0.45
N ILE A 30 18.42 -4.41 0.07
CA ILE A 30 18.01 -4.79 1.44
C ILE A 30 18.94 -4.10 2.45
N TRP A 31 18.40 -3.23 3.30
CA TRP A 31 19.10 -2.74 4.49
C TRP A 31 18.89 -3.74 5.63
N HIS A 32 19.94 -4.46 6.02
CA HIS A 32 19.92 -5.20 7.28
C HIS A 32 20.31 -4.24 8.42
N TYR A 33 19.32 -3.69 9.13
CA TYR A 33 19.51 -3.06 10.42
C TYR A 33 18.76 -3.86 11.48
N ASP A 34 19.50 -4.37 12.46
CA ASP A 34 19.05 -4.70 13.82
C ASP A 34 17.58 -5.14 13.97
N ASN A 35 17.20 -6.20 13.23
CA ASN A 35 15.92 -6.88 13.37
C ASN A 35 14.66 -6.14 12.85
N PHE A 36 14.82 -5.15 11.95
CA PHE A 36 13.69 -4.52 11.26
C PHE A 36 13.69 -4.91 9.77
N SER A 37 12.77 -5.79 9.38
CA SER A 37 12.49 -6.05 7.97
C SER A 37 11.49 -4.99 7.49
N LEU A 38 11.96 -3.99 6.76
CA LEU A 38 11.08 -3.14 5.97
C LEU A 38 10.64 -3.94 4.75
N SER A 39 9.39 -4.38 4.72
CA SER A 39 8.78 -4.96 3.52
C SER A 39 8.54 -3.85 2.51
N VAL A 40 9.57 -3.52 1.73
CA VAL A 40 9.41 -2.69 0.52
C VAL A 40 8.79 -3.58 -0.54
N TYR A 41 7.55 -3.31 -0.93
CA TYR A 41 6.93 -3.99 -2.06
C TYR A 41 7.63 -3.59 -3.37
N SER A 42 7.93 -4.56 -4.24
CA SER A 42 8.58 -4.30 -5.52
C SER A 42 7.56 -4.43 -6.64
N CYS A 43 7.35 -3.36 -7.39
CA CYS A 43 6.47 -3.33 -8.54
C CYS A 43 7.14 -3.98 -9.74
N ASN A 44 7.05 -5.30 -9.83
CA ASN A 44 7.66 -6.08 -10.90
C ASN A 44 6.70 -6.22 -12.09
N SER A 45 7.14 -5.86 -13.29
CA SER A 45 6.31 -5.94 -14.51
C SER A 45 6.12 -7.36 -15.07
N SER A 46 6.56 -8.40 -14.35
CA SER A 46 6.48 -9.80 -14.77
C SER A 46 5.99 -10.75 -13.69
N GLU A 47 5.70 -10.24 -12.50
CA GLU A 47 5.12 -10.99 -11.39
C GLU A 47 3.65 -10.57 -11.22
N ASP A 48 2.89 -11.47 -10.60
CA ASP A 48 1.49 -11.34 -10.22
C ASP A 48 1.45 -11.97 -8.83
N SER A 49 1.63 -11.12 -7.81
CA SER A 49 1.95 -11.53 -6.45
C SER A 49 0.75 -12.12 -5.71
N ASP A 50 -0.47 -11.82 -6.17
CA ASP A 50 -1.72 -12.30 -5.58
C ASP A 50 -2.52 -13.25 -6.50
N ASP A 51 -1.97 -13.57 -7.67
CA ASP A 51 -2.50 -14.51 -8.68
C ASP A 51 -3.89 -14.08 -9.22
N ASP A 52 -4.13 -12.77 -9.37
CA ASP A 52 -5.40 -12.23 -9.86
C ASP A 52 -5.44 -11.97 -11.37
N SER A 53 -4.37 -12.32 -12.10
CA SER A 53 -4.16 -12.08 -13.53
C SER A 53 -3.81 -10.64 -13.93
N ILE A 54 -3.60 -9.74 -12.97
CA ILE A 54 -3.03 -8.41 -13.18
C ILE A 54 -1.59 -8.43 -12.69
N LEU A 55 -0.66 -7.98 -13.54
CA LEU A 55 0.75 -7.93 -13.15
C LEU A 55 0.97 -6.82 -12.12
N ASP A 56 1.88 -7.04 -11.17
CA ASP A 56 2.13 -6.14 -10.04
C ASP A 56 2.35 -4.68 -10.46
N ALA A 57 3.05 -4.45 -11.57
CA ALA A 57 3.31 -3.10 -12.10
C ALA A 57 2.06 -2.34 -12.57
N ASN A 58 0.92 -3.01 -12.71
CA ASN A 58 -0.35 -2.47 -13.16
C ASN A 58 -1.46 -2.63 -12.11
N ASP A 59 -1.15 -3.29 -11.01
CA ASP A 59 -2.10 -3.68 -9.99
C ASP A 59 -2.25 -2.58 -8.92
N ASN A 60 -3.49 -2.14 -8.70
CA ASN A 60 -3.82 -1.19 -7.65
C ASN A 60 -4.04 -1.84 -6.27
N CYS A 61 -3.91 -3.16 -6.15
CA CYS A 61 -4.00 -3.89 -4.87
C CYS A 61 -3.08 -5.10 -4.66
N VAL A 62 -2.15 -5.44 -5.54
CA VAL A 62 -0.85 -6.11 -5.36
C VAL A 62 -0.77 -7.38 -4.47
N LEU A 63 -1.24 -7.34 -3.21
CA LEU A 63 -1.28 -8.46 -2.27
C LEU A 63 -2.70 -9.00 -2.07
N LEU A 64 -3.73 -8.37 -2.66
CA LEU A 64 -5.14 -8.68 -2.44
C LEU A 64 -5.91 -8.74 -3.77
N PRO A 65 -6.33 -9.95 -4.19
CA PRO A 65 -6.91 -10.14 -5.51
C PRO A 65 -8.10 -9.24 -5.77
N ASN A 66 -8.09 -8.56 -6.92
CA ASN A 66 -9.12 -7.66 -7.38
C ASN A 66 -9.09 -7.48 -8.91
N THR A 67 -9.33 -8.56 -9.65
CA THR A 67 -9.43 -8.59 -11.13
C THR A 67 -10.19 -7.43 -11.81
N THR A 68 -11.13 -6.78 -11.12
CA THR A 68 -11.89 -5.62 -11.62
C THR A 68 -11.11 -4.31 -11.59
N GLN A 69 -10.07 -4.24 -10.77
CA GLN A 69 -9.21 -3.08 -10.52
C GLN A 69 -10.03 -1.82 -10.18
N LEU A 70 -11.16 -2.01 -9.48
CA LEU A 70 -12.03 -0.91 -9.05
C LEU A 70 -11.30 -0.01 -8.06
N ASP A 71 -11.32 1.29 -8.34
CA ASP A 71 -10.72 2.39 -7.58
C ASP A 71 -11.68 3.58 -7.74
N SER A 72 -12.53 3.78 -6.73
CA SER A 72 -13.72 4.63 -6.84
C SER A 72 -13.45 6.09 -6.51
N ASP A 73 -12.47 6.36 -5.65
CA ASP A 73 -12.01 7.69 -5.29
C ASP A 73 -10.78 8.16 -6.09
N ALA A 74 -10.23 7.28 -6.94
CA ALA A 74 -9.19 7.54 -7.93
C ALA A 74 -7.88 8.02 -7.30
N ASP A 75 -7.54 7.48 -6.14
CA ASP A 75 -6.28 7.76 -5.47
C ASP A 75 -5.14 6.86 -5.97
N GLY A 76 -5.48 5.79 -6.72
CA GLY A 76 -4.56 4.81 -7.28
C GLY A 76 -4.42 3.54 -6.45
N ILE A 77 -5.17 3.40 -5.36
CA ILE A 77 -5.29 2.22 -4.51
C ILE A 77 -6.70 1.64 -4.73
N GLY A 78 -6.79 0.34 -5.01
CA GLY A 78 -8.10 -0.25 -5.31
C GLY A 78 -8.97 -0.35 -4.06
N ASN A 79 -10.30 -0.28 -4.23
CA ASN A 79 -11.30 -0.50 -3.16
C ASN A 79 -11.04 -1.79 -2.34
N ALA A 80 -10.41 -2.76 -3.00
CA ALA A 80 -10.05 -4.05 -2.45
C ALA A 80 -9.02 -4.00 -1.29
N CYS A 81 -8.15 -3.01 -1.32
CA CYS A 81 -7.06 -2.79 -0.38
C CYS A 81 -7.10 -1.39 0.24
N ASP A 82 -8.05 -0.55 -0.15
CA ASP A 82 -8.39 0.70 0.52
C ASP A 82 -9.73 0.58 1.25
N THR A 83 -9.67 0.48 2.58
CA THR A 83 -10.86 0.54 3.44
C THR A 83 -10.85 1.73 4.38
N ASP A 84 -9.99 2.72 4.11
CA ASP A 84 -9.85 3.96 4.86
C ASP A 84 -10.81 5.02 4.33
N LEU A 85 -12.08 4.87 4.67
CA LEU A 85 -13.14 5.77 4.24
C LEU A 85 -13.01 7.20 4.77
N ASN A 86 -12.10 7.46 5.70
CA ASN A 86 -11.88 8.77 6.29
C ASN A 86 -10.58 9.47 5.81
N GLY A 87 -9.69 8.72 5.16
CA GLY A 87 -8.45 9.22 4.56
C GLY A 87 -7.39 9.63 5.58
N ASP A 88 -7.32 8.95 6.74
CA ASP A 88 -6.28 9.17 7.76
C ASP A 88 -5.11 8.17 7.71
N ASN A 89 -5.02 7.44 6.60
CA ASN A 89 -4.07 6.37 6.26
C ASN A 89 -4.09 5.17 7.21
N ILE A 90 -5.20 4.93 7.91
CA ILE A 90 -5.32 3.77 8.79
C ILE A 90 -6.77 3.30 8.95
N THR A 91 -7.08 2.11 8.45
CA THR A 91 -8.40 1.52 8.65
C THR A 91 -8.62 1.18 10.12
N ASN A 92 -9.63 1.79 10.74
CA ASN A 92 -9.93 1.61 12.14
C ASN A 92 -11.44 1.72 12.47
N ALA A 93 -11.75 1.98 13.74
CA ALA A 93 -13.13 2.10 14.21
C ALA A 93 -13.88 3.32 13.62
N LEU A 94 -13.17 4.37 13.23
CA LEU A 94 -13.73 5.54 12.56
C LEU A 94 -14.26 5.16 11.17
N ASP A 95 -13.50 4.40 10.39
CA ASP A 95 -13.91 3.88 9.07
C ASP A 95 -15.07 2.91 9.20
N LEU A 96 -15.04 2.02 10.20
CA LEU A 96 -16.18 1.17 10.50
C LEU A 96 -17.44 1.99 10.84
N GLY A 97 -17.27 3.14 11.47
CA GLY A 97 -18.36 4.10 11.72
C GLY A 97 -18.97 4.63 10.42
N ILE A 98 -18.13 5.05 9.48
CA ILE A 98 -18.54 5.54 8.15
C ILE A 98 -19.20 4.42 7.34
N PHE A 99 -18.55 3.26 7.27
CA PHE A 99 -19.05 2.07 6.57
C PHE A 99 -20.45 1.66 7.03
N LYS A 100 -20.69 1.65 8.34
CA LYS A 100 -22.02 1.29 8.90
C LYS A 100 -23.13 2.22 8.43
N MET A 101 -22.82 3.48 8.12
CA MET A 101 -23.78 4.44 7.60
C MET A 101 -24.12 4.18 6.12
N ARG A 102 -23.27 3.41 5.42
CA ARG A 102 -23.41 3.06 4.00
C ARG A 102 -23.97 1.64 3.80
N PHE A 103 -24.27 0.89 4.87
CA PHE A 103 -24.77 -0.48 4.74
C PHE A 103 -26.09 -0.55 3.94
N PHE A 104 -26.17 -1.48 2.99
CA PHE A 104 -27.23 -1.63 1.98
C PHE A 104 -27.33 -0.50 0.95
N SER A 105 -26.28 0.28 0.73
CA SER A 105 -26.19 1.24 -0.38
C SER A 105 -25.49 0.64 -1.61
N THR A 106 -25.38 1.43 -2.66
CA THR A 106 -24.52 1.21 -3.84
C THR A 106 -23.40 2.26 -3.86
N ASP A 107 -22.86 2.57 -2.68
CA ASP A 107 -21.78 3.53 -2.52
C ASP A 107 -20.48 2.83 -2.88
N ASP A 108 -19.95 3.15 -4.06
CA ASP A 108 -18.82 2.42 -4.65
C ASP A 108 -17.59 2.46 -3.72
N ASP A 109 -17.30 3.58 -3.06
CA ASP A 109 -16.17 3.69 -2.12
C ASP A 109 -16.29 2.73 -0.92
N ALA A 110 -17.49 2.30 -0.54
CA ALA A 110 -17.71 1.33 0.54
C ALA A 110 -18.03 -0.09 0.04
N ASP A 111 -18.08 -0.29 -1.28
CA ASP A 111 -18.20 -1.57 -1.96
C ASP A 111 -16.78 -2.11 -2.25
N PHE A 112 -16.18 -2.70 -1.22
CA PHE A 112 -14.79 -3.14 -1.23
C PHE A 112 -14.58 -4.42 -2.05
N ASN A 113 -15.63 -5.22 -2.29
CA ASN A 113 -15.53 -6.39 -3.16
C ASN A 113 -16.01 -6.11 -4.60
N GLY A 114 -16.61 -4.94 -4.86
CA GLY A 114 -17.07 -4.50 -6.18
C GLY A 114 -18.26 -5.30 -6.69
N ASP A 115 -19.11 -5.82 -5.81
CA ASP A 115 -20.30 -6.60 -6.19
C ASP A 115 -21.56 -5.76 -6.46
N GLY A 116 -21.44 -4.44 -6.27
CA GLY A 116 -22.44 -3.41 -6.54
C GLY A 116 -23.34 -3.11 -5.33
N ILE A 117 -23.11 -3.70 -4.16
CA ILE A 117 -23.90 -3.45 -2.95
C ILE A 117 -23.09 -3.58 -1.67
N VAL A 118 -23.09 -2.52 -0.86
CA VAL A 118 -22.42 -2.49 0.44
C VAL A 118 -23.12 -3.43 1.42
N ASN A 119 -22.47 -4.55 1.75
CA ASN A 119 -23.06 -5.62 2.54
C ASN A 119 -22.06 -6.29 3.50
N ALA A 120 -22.42 -7.47 4.03
CA ALA A 120 -21.61 -8.18 5.01
C ALA A 120 -20.26 -8.67 4.44
N LEU A 121 -20.15 -8.84 3.12
CA LEU A 121 -18.91 -9.20 2.43
C LEU A 121 -17.89 -8.04 2.50
N ASP A 122 -18.34 -6.80 2.26
CA ASP A 122 -17.51 -5.59 2.42
C ASP A 122 -17.09 -5.38 3.86
N LEU A 123 -18.01 -5.63 4.81
CA LEU A 123 -17.66 -5.61 6.23
C LEU A 123 -16.59 -6.66 6.57
N GLY A 124 -16.60 -7.80 5.88
CA GLY A 124 -15.56 -8.81 5.97
C GLY A 124 -14.22 -8.24 5.54
N ARG A 125 -14.18 -7.57 4.39
CA ARG A 125 -12.97 -6.96 3.82
C ARG A 125 -12.41 -5.85 4.70
N LEU A 126 -13.24 -4.91 5.14
CA LEU A 126 -12.86 -3.85 6.08
C LEU A 126 -12.24 -4.41 7.38
N LYS A 127 -12.78 -5.51 7.91
CA LYS A 127 -12.24 -6.13 9.13
C LYS A 127 -10.91 -6.84 8.89
N LEU A 128 -10.64 -7.33 7.68
CA LEU A 128 -9.35 -7.92 7.35
C LEU A 128 -8.23 -6.87 7.39
N LEU A 129 -8.55 -5.61 7.06
CA LEU A 129 -7.60 -4.50 6.98
C LEU A 129 -7.56 -3.61 8.23
N PHE A 130 -8.22 -4.01 9.32
CA PHE A 130 -8.14 -3.28 10.59
C PHE A 130 -6.70 -3.10 11.06
N PHE A 131 -6.35 -1.84 11.36
CA PHE A 131 -5.02 -1.36 11.74
C PHE A 131 -3.98 -1.38 10.62
N GLN A 132 -4.41 -1.52 9.36
CA GLN A 132 -3.54 -1.45 8.19
C GLN A 132 -3.76 -0.12 7.46
N ALA A 133 -2.71 0.35 6.80
CA ALA A 133 -2.82 1.44 5.83
C ALA A 133 -3.37 0.90 4.50
N PRO A 134 -3.94 1.77 3.65
CA PRO A 134 -4.35 1.39 2.29
C PRO A 134 -3.21 0.78 1.46
N GLY A 135 -3.58 -0.09 0.53
CA GLY A 135 -2.66 -0.72 -0.42
C GLY A 135 -1.99 -1.99 0.13
N PRO A 136 -0.76 -2.31 -0.31
CA PRO A 136 0.09 -1.53 -1.23
C PRO A 136 -0.47 -1.48 -2.67
N SER A 137 -0.10 -0.43 -3.41
CA SER A 137 -0.35 -0.26 -4.85
C SER A 137 0.93 0.21 -5.55
N CYS A 138 1.08 -0.18 -6.81
CA CYS A 138 2.21 0.23 -7.67
C CYS A 138 1.96 1.48 -8.50
N ASN A 139 0.71 1.95 -8.51
CA ASN A 139 0.32 3.15 -9.24
C ASN A 139 0.56 4.43 -8.43
N VAL A 140 0.94 4.30 -7.15
CA VAL A 140 1.19 5.40 -6.23
C VAL A 140 2.55 5.27 -5.54
N SER A 141 3.21 6.40 -5.31
CA SER A 141 4.35 6.47 -4.40
C SER A 141 3.83 6.50 -2.97
N GLN A 142 3.95 5.38 -2.26
CA GLN A 142 3.63 5.24 -0.84
C GLN A 142 4.61 6.01 0.06
#